data_AF-G2YBZ1-F1
#
_entry.id   AF-G2YBZ1-F1
#
_cell.length_a   1.000
_cell.length_b   1.000
_cell.length_c   1.000
_cell.angle_alpha   90.00
_cell.angle_beta   90.00
_cell.angle_gamma   90.00
#
_symmetry.space_group_name_H-M   'P 1'
#
loop_
_entity.id
_entity.type
_entity.pdbx_description
1 polymer ?
#
loop_
_entity_poly.entity_id
_entity_poly.type
_entity_poly.pdbx_seq_one_letter_code
_entity_poly.pdbx_strand_id
1 'polypeptide(L)'
;MKNFVLITSGCGCMGYHIVQAVLQEPSFKSVHVFSRNPTINLLSGVTYHAGSLTSPKEINLLFEIIKPTMIFHVTSPVSFGNTANARLFYEVNVRGTQNPLDCAAKSLYTKALVYNSSTTMSKPPYDFNDET
;
A
#
# COMPACT_ATOMS: atom_id res chain seq x y z
N MET A 1 12.31 20.37 -0.35
CA MET A 1 10.90 19.91 -0.21
C MET A 1 10.82 18.83 0.86
N LYS A 2 9.69 18.67 1.57
CA LYS A 2 9.49 17.55 2.51
C LYS A 2 8.94 16.37 1.71
N ASN A 3 9.72 15.32 1.52
CA ASN A 3 9.28 14.12 0.79
C ASN A 3 8.91 13.06 1.82
N PHE A 4 7.61 12.89 2.04
CA PHE A 4 7.06 11.88 2.93
C PHE A 4 6.46 10.77 2.09
N VAL A 5 6.81 9.54 2.45
CA VAL A 5 6.39 8.34 1.74
C VAL A 5 5.47 7.51 2.63
N LEU A 6 4.35 7.09 2.05
CA LEU A 6 3.39 6.19 2.68
C LEU A 6 3.41 4.85 1.95
N ILE A 7 3.63 3.76 2.68
CA ILE A 7 3.53 2.39 2.18
C ILE A 7 2.32 1.73 2.81
N THR A 8 1.30 1.38 2.02
CA THR A 8 0.17 0.59 2.52
C THR A 8 0.51 -0.89 2.51
N SER A 9 0.05 -1.62 3.52
CA SER A 9 0.41 -3.04 3.73
C SER A 9 1.92 -3.30 3.85
N GLY A 10 2.68 -2.32 4.33
CA GLY A 10 4.15 -2.37 4.44
C GLY A 10 4.71 -3.46 5.38
N CYS A 11 3.88 -4.08 6.22
CA CYS A 11 4.30 -5.20 7.09
C CYS A 11 4.22 -6.58 6.41
N GLY A 12 3.66 -6.66 5.19
CA GLY A 12 3.63 -7.90 4.39
C GLY A 12 4.98 -8.19 3.71
N CYS A 13 5.07 -9.31 2.99
CA CYS A 13 6.32 -9.75 2.33
C CYS A 13 6.89 -8.69 1.37
N MET A 14 6.12 -8.27 0.36
CA MET A 14 6.59 -7.24 -0.58
C MET A 14 6.73 -5.87 0.07
N GLY A 15 5.78 -5.50 0.93
CA GLY A 15 5.78 -4.23 1.65
C GLY A 15 7.06 -4.02 2.46
N TYR A 16 7.53 -5.06 3.15
CA TYR A 16 8.75 -5.00 3.96
C TYR A 16 9.98 -4.65 3.13
N HIS A 17 10.17 -5.32 1.99
CA HIS A 17 11.32 -5.08 1.12
C HIS A 17 11.26 -3.69 0.47
N ILE A 18 10.06 -3.20 0.12
CA ILE A 18 9.88 -1.82 -0.34
C ILE A 18 10.28 -0.83 0.75
N VAL A 19 9.90 -1.06 2.01
CA VAL A 19 10.30 -0.21 3.14
C VAL A 19 11.82 -0.21 3.32
N GLN A 20 12.48 -1.37 3.22
CA GLN A 20 13.95 -1.44 3.26
C GLN A 20 14.60 -0.61 2.16
N ALA A 21 14.13 -0.73 0.91
CA ALA A 21 14.68 0.03 -0.21
C ALA A 21 14.45 1.54 -0.03
N VAL A 22 13.26 1.93 0.41
CA VAL A 22 12.89 3.33 0.68
C VAL A 22 13.75 3.94 1.80
N LEU A 23 14.10 3.18 2.83
CA LEU A 23 14.98 3.66 3.91
C LEU A 23 16.42 3.95 3.43
N GLN A 24 16.86 3.34 2.33
CA GLN A 24 18.17 3.62 1.72
C GLN A 24 18.15 4.84 0.81
N GLU A 25 16.99 5.42 0.53
CA GLU A 25 16.83 6.55 -0.39
C GLU A 25 16.85 7.88 0.39
N PRO A 26 17.95 8.68 0.32
CA PRO A 26 18.12 9.87 1.15
C PRO A 26 17.11 10.99 0.84
N SER A 27 16.46 10.93 -0.31
CA SER A 27 15.46 11.94 -0.68
C SER A 27 14.19 11.86 0.17
N PHE A 28 13.88 10.73 0.82
CA PHE A 28 12.75 10.61 1.74
C PHE A 28 13.10 11.08 3.15
N LYS A 29 12.33 12.05 3.66
CA LYS A 29 12.54 12.60 5.01
C LYS A 29 11.82 11.83 6.11
N SER A 30 10.76 11.11 5.76
CA SER A 30 9.98 10.34 6.70
C SER A 30 9.31 9.18 5.99
N VAL A 31 9.41 7.99 6.59
CA VAL A 31 8.84 6.74 6.07
C VAL A 31 7.69 6.32 6.96
N HIS A 32 6.51 6.18 6.36
CA HIS A 32 5.30 5.80 7.06
C HIS A 32 4.75 4.50 6.49
N VAL A 33 4.37 3.59 7.37
CA VAL A 33 3.73 2.32 7.00
C VAL A 33 2.33 2.28 7.58
N PHE A 34 1.33 1.99 6.74
CA PHE A 34 -0.04 1.73 7.17
C PHE A 34 -0.37 0.26 7.02
N SER A 35 -0.76 -0.39 8.11
CA SER A 35 -1.09 -1.82 8.13
C SER A 35 -2.23 -2.08 9.11
N ARG A 36 -2.98 -3.17 8.89
CA ARG A 36 -4.06 -3.57 9.80
C ARG A 36 -3.55 -3.93 11.19
N ASN A 37 -2.39 -4.59 11.23
CA ASN A 37 -1.76 -5.04 12.46
C ASN A 37 -0.23 -4.95 12.32
N PRO A 38 0.38 -3.78 12.58
CA PRO A 38 1.81 -3.58 12.43
C PRO A 38 2.60 -4.17 13.60
N THR A 39 2.65 -5.50 13.69
CA THR A 39 3.37 -6.24 14.74
C THR A 39 4.50 -7.11 14.22
N ILE A 40 4.64 -7.22 12.90
CA ILE A 40 5.66 -8.02 12.22
C ILE A 40 6.42 -7.14 11.22
N ASN A 41 7.63 -7.56 10.86
CA ASN A 41 8.46 -6.90 9.84
C ASN A 41 8.65 -5.40 10.12
N LEU A 42 8.94 -5.09 11.40
CA LEU A 42 9.17 -3.74 11.87
C LEU A 42 10.64 -3.36 11.71
N LEU A 43 10.88 -2.13 11.23
CA LEU A 43 12.19 -1.57 10.95
C LEU A 43 12.36 -0.26 11.73
N SER A 44 13.59 0.03 12.14
CA SER A 44 13.93 1.31 12.76
C SER A 44 13.80 2.46 11.74
N GLY A 45 13.51 3.67 12.25
CA GLY A 45 13.34 4.85 11.39
C GLY A 45 12.01 4.93 10.63
N VAL A 46 11.08 4.02 10.91
CA VAL A 46 9.74 3.96 10.27
C VAL A 46 8.65 4.29 11.29
N THR A 47 7.67 5.09 10.87
CA THR A 47 6.46 5.35 11.67
C THR A 47 5.34 4.42 11.21
N TYR A 48 4.84 3.58 12.12
CA TYR A 48 3.78 2.62 11.82
C TYR A 48 2.42 3.14 12.27
N HIS A 49 1.41 2.95 11.42
CA HIS A 49 0.03 3.36 11.61
C HIS A 49 -0.86 2.12 11.50
N ALA A 50 -1.64 1.85 12.55
CA ALA A 50 -2.61 0.77 12.56
C ALA A 50 -3.95 1.25 11.99
N GLY A 51 -4.57 0.48 11.10
CA GLY A 51 -5.92 0.77 10.61
C GLY A 51 -6.36 -0.08 9.42
N SER A 52 -7.59 0.14 8.96
CA SER A 52 -8.17 -0.56 7.82
C SER A 52 -8.22 0.30 6.57
N LEU A 53 -7.74 -0.25 5.46
CA LEU A 53 -7.90 0.36 4.13
C LEU A 53 -9.35 0.45 3.69
N THR A 54 -10.24 -0.37 4.26
CA THR A 54 -11.68 -0.30 4.01
C THR A 54 -12.39 0.80 4.79
N SER A 55 -11.68 1.56 5.65
CA SER A 55 -12.21 2.64 6.47
C SER A 55 -11.82 4.00 5.84
N PRO A 56 -12.74 4.68 5.11
CA PRO A 56 -12.43 5.96 4.50
C PRO A 56 -12.03 7.01 5.55
N LYS A 57 -12.61 6.95 6.75
CA LYS A 57 -12.30 7.87 7.85
C LYS A 57 -10.85 7.75 8.30
N GLU A 58 -10.35 6.53 8.48
CA GLU A 58 -8.96 6.29 8.89
C GLU A 58 -7.97 6.71 7.79
N ILE A 59 -8.29 6.46 6.52
CA ILE A 59 -7.45 6.90 5.40
C ILE A 59 -7.41 8.42 5.27
N ASN A 60 -8.54 9.11 5.44
CA ASN A 60 -8.55 10.57 5.46
C ASN A 60 -7.67 11.12 6.59
N LEU A 61 -7.84 10.62 7.82
CA LEU A 61 -7.02 11.03 8.96
C LEU A 61 -5.52 10.77 8.72
N LEU A 62 -5.19 9.62 8.14
CA LEU A 62 -3.82 9.27 7.77
C LEU A 62 -3.21 10.29 6.79
N PHE A 63 -3.97 10.72 5.79
CA PHE A 63 -3.53 11.74 4.82
C PHE A 63 -3.39 13.13 5.45
N GLU A 64 -4.24 13.50 6.41
CA GLU A 64 -4.14 14.76 7.14
C GLU A 64 -2.87 14.83 8.02
N ILE A 65 -2.56 13.72 8.70
CA ILE A 65 -1.38 13.60 9.56
C ILE A 65 -0.10 13.58 8.73
N ILE A 66 -0.05 12.72 7.71
CA ILE A 66 1.19 12.43 6.99
C ILE A 66 1.42 13.42 5.85
N LYS A 67 0.37 13.87 5.15
CA LYS A 67 0.47 14.65 3.91
C LYS A 67 1.45 14.00 2.91
N PRO A 68 1.22 12.72 2.54
CA PRO A 68 2.20 11.94 1.79
C PRO A 68 2.42 12.54 0.39
N THR A 69 3.69 12.65 0.00
CA THR A 69 4.08 13.10 -1.34
C THR A 69 4.22 11.95 -2.34
N MET A 70 4.53 10.76 -1.85
CA MET A 70 4.63 9.52 -2.62
C MET A 70 3.93 8.40 -1.87
N ILE A 71 3.21 7.55 -2.59
CA ILE A 71 2.46 6.43 -2.01
C ILE A 71 2.83 5.16 -2.75
N PHE A 72 3.23 4.12 -2.03
CA PHE A 72 3.35 2.75 -2.54
C PHE A 72 2.18 1.94 -1.99
N HIS A 73 1.24 1.58 -2.85
CA HIS A 73 0.07 0.78 -2.47
C HIS A 73 0.31 -0.69 -2.76
N VAL A 74 0.56 -1.48 -1.71
CA VAL A 74 1.04 -2.89 -1.80
C VAL A 74 0.03 -3.85 -1.17
N THR A 75 -1.25 -3.49 -1.22
CA THR A 75 -2.30 -4.22 -0.52
C THR A 75 -2.83 -5.38 -1.34
N SER A 76 -2.78 -6.57 -0.75
CA SER A 76 -3.58 -7.71 -1.15
C SER A 76 -3.87 -8.61 0.05
N PRO A 77 -5.09 -9.17 0.21
CA PRO A 77 -5.32 -10.28 1.11
C PRO A 77 -4.43 -11.47 0.77
N VAL A 78 -4.07 -12.23 1.79
CA VAL A 78 -3.29 -13.45 1.60
C VAL A 78 -4.20 -14.55 1.04
N SER A 79 -3.86 -15.08 -0.12
CA SER A 79 -4.50 -16.23 -0.76
C SER A 79 -3.80 -17.54 -0.33
N PHE A 80 -4.01 -18.00 0.90
CA PHE A 80 -3.65 -19.36 1.29
C PHE A 80 -4.90 -20.23 1.44
N GLY A 81 -4.93 -21.34 0.70
CA GLY A 81 -6.02 -22.33 0.74
C GLY A 81 -7.22 -21.94 -0.12
N ASN A 82 -7.96 -22.96 -0.56
CA ASN A 82 -9.06 -22.91 -1.52
C ASN A 82 -10.34 -22.19 -0.99
N THR A 83 -10.18 -21.21 -0.11
CA THR A 83 -11.23 -20.42 0.54
C THR A 83 -11.10 -18.94 0.15
N ALA A 84 -10.84 -18.67 -1.13
CA ALA A 84 -10.83 -17.32 -1.66
C ALA A 84 -12.22 -16.69 -1.46
N ASN A 85 -12.35 -15.91 -0.38
CA ASN A 85 -13.54 -15.14 -0.12
C ASN A 85 -13.56 -13.99 -1.12
N ALA A 86 -14.21 -14.20 -2.28
CA ALA A 86 -14.29 -13.23 -3.36
C ALA A 86 -14.78 -11.86 -2.86
N ARG A 87 -15.69 -11.87 -1.86
CA ARG A 87 -16.12 -10.65 -1.18
C ARG A 87 -14.97 -9.97 -0.44
N LEU A 88 -14.17 -10.69 0.35
CA LEU A 88 -12.99 -10.11 1.02
C LEU A 88 -12.00 -9.51 0.01
N PHE A 89 -11.72 -10.22 -1.07
CA PHE A 89 -10.84 -9.72 -2.14
C PHE A 89 -11.41 -8.45 -2.78
N TYR A 90 -12.69 -8.42 -3.11
CA TYR A 90 -13.33 -7.24 -3.65
C TYR A 90 -13.32 -6.06 -2.66
N GLU A 91 -13.68 -6.31 -1.40
CA GLU A 91 -13.69 -5.28 -0.36
C GLU A 91 -12.30 -4.68 -0.14
N VAL A 92 -11.24 -5.48 -0.14
CA VAL A 92 -9.88 -4.98 0.11
C VAL A 92 -9.24 -4.41 -1.14
N ASN A 93 -9.22 -5.16 -2.25
CA ASN A 93 -8.47 -4.79 -3.46
C ASN A 93 -9.18 -3.74 -4.31
N VAL A 94 -10.51 -3.68 -4.26
CA VAL A 94 -11.28 -2.70 -5.05
C VAL A 94 -11.71 -1.55 -4.14
N ARG A 95 -12.59 -1.83 -3.17
CA ARG A 95 -13.12 -0.75 -2.31
C ARG A 95 -12.06 -0.15 -1.40
N GLY A 96 -11.21 -0.99 -0.80
CA GLY A 96 -10.11 -0.54 0.04
C GLY A 96 -9.06 0.28 -0.72
N THR A 97 -8.84 -0.02 -2.00
CA THR A 97 -7.95 0.75 -2.89
C THR A 97 -8.55 2.09 -3.31
N GLN A 98 -9.88 2.19 -3.46
CA GLN A 98 -10.53 3.45 -3.81
C GLN A 98 -10.25 4.56 -2.78
N ASN A 99 -10.22 4.22 -1.49
CA ASN A 99 -10.00 5.19 -0.42
C ASN A 99 -8.68 5.98 -0.52
N PRO A 100 -7.49 5.35 -0.61
CA PRO A 100 -6.23 6.08 -0.80
C PRO A 100 -6.15 6.77 -2.18
N LEU A 101 -6.79 6.24 -3.23
CA LEU A 101 -6.87 6.91 -4.53
C LEU A 101 -7.64 8.24 -4.42
N ASP A 102 -8.82 8.23 -3.79
CA ASP A 102 -9.64 9.42 -3.59
C ASP A 102 -8.91 10.48 -2.76
N CYS A 103 -8.19 10.07 -1.71
CA CYS A 103 -7.42 10.97 -0.88
C CYS A 103 -6.21 11.54 -1.64
N ALA A 104 -5.50 10.71 -2.41
CA ALA A 104 -4.39 11.13 -3.26
C ALA A 104 -4.83 12.15 -4.31
N ALA A 105 -5.97 11.90 -4.98
CA ALA A 105 -6.51 12.79 -6.01
C ALA A 105 -6.90 14.18 -5.47
N LYS A 106 -7.34 14.26 -4.21
CA LYS A 106 -7.71 15.52 -3.54
C LYS A 106 -6.53 16.22 -2.84
N SER A 107 -5.41 15.52 -2.69
CA SER A 107 -4.26 16.00 -1.92
C SER A 107 -3.47 17.05 -2.70
N LEU A 108 -3.18 18.18 -2.08
CA LEU A 108 -2.26 19.20 -2.62
C LEU A 108 -0.79 18.77 -2.52
N TYR A 109 -0.48 17.69 -1.80
CA TYR A 109 0.88 17.24 -1.50
C TYR A 109 1.29 16.01 -2.31
N THR A 110 0.32 15.15 -2.64
CA THR A 110 0.58 13.88 -3.30
C THR A 110 0.95 14.11 -4.75
N LYS A 111 2.15 13.66 -5.12
CA LYS A 111 2.72 13.82 -6.47
C LYS A 111 2.64 12.54 -7.27
N ALA A 112 2.70 11.39 -6.60
CA ALA A 112 2.66 10.09 -7.23
C ALA A 112 2.06 9.04 -6.30
N LEU A 113 1.34 8.10 -6.90
CA LEU A 113 0.92 6.85 -6.28
C LEU A 113 1.32 5.71 -7.21
N VAL A 114 2.04 4.74 -6.66
CA VAL A 114 2.41 3.50 -7.33
C VAL A 114 1.45 2.42 -6.85
N TYR A 115 0.68 1.86 -7.77
CA TYR A 115 -0.28 0.79 -7.50
C TYR A 115 0.33 -0.56 -7.89
N ASN A 116 0.43 -1.49 -6.95
CA ASN A 116 0.85 -2.86 -7.23
C ASN A 116 -0.34 -3.69 -7.72
N SER A 117 -0.41 -3.92 -9.03
CA SER A 117 -1.36 -4.84 -9.65
C SER A 117 -0.83 -6.28 -9.66
N SER A 118 -1.52 -7.18 -10.34
CA SER A 118 -1.14 -8.58 -10.50
C SER A 118 -1.37 -9.02 -11.94
N THR A 119 -0.52 -9.93 -12.39
CA THR A 119 -0.62 -10.61 -13.68
C THR A 119 -1.90 -11.42 -13.84
N THR A 120 -2.57 -11.75 -12.73
CA THR A 120 -3.92 -12.35 -12.75
C THR A 120 -4.99 -11.47 -13.41
N MET A 121 -4.68 -10.20 -13.69
CA MET A 121 -5.58 -9.29 -14.43
C MET A 121 -5.54 -9.49 -15.96
N SER A 122 -4.51 -10.13 -16.51
CA SER A 122 -4.48 -10.44 -17.95
C SER A 122 -5.51 -11.51 -18.30
N LYS A 123 -6.29 -11.28 -19.35
CA LYS A 123 -7.23 -12.28 -19.88
C LYS A 123 -6.46 -13.40 -20.59
N PRO A 124 -6.95 -14.65 -20.56
CA PRO A 124 -6.33 -15.75 -21.28
C PRO A 124 -6.22 -15.51 -22.80
N PRO A 125 -5.23 -16.15 -23.47
CA PRO A 125 -4.24 -17.04 -22.88
C PRO A 125 -3.14 -16.24 -22.18
N TYR A 126 -2.99 -16.46 -20.88
CA TYR A 126 -1.85 -15.97 -20.12
C TYR A 126 -0.72 -16.96 -20.41
N ASP A 127 0.19 -16.59 -21.32
CA ASP A 127 1.37 -17.40 -21.57
C ASP A 127 2.35 -17.17 -20.41
N PHE A 128 2.65 -18.22 -19.65
CA PHE A 128 3.63 -18.15 -18.57
C PHE A 128 5.04 -17.77 -19.07
N ASN A 129 5.27 -17.79 -20.39
CA ASN A 129 6.50 -17.34 -21.04
C ASN A 129 6.57 -15.82 -21.28
N ASP A 130 5.48 -15.07 -21.05
CA ASP A 130 5.47 -13.60 -21.21
C ASP A 130 6.09 -12.85 -20.01
N GLU A 131 6.42 -13.57 -18.94
CA GLU A 131 7.18 -13.05 -17.79
C GLU A 131 8.65 -13.46 -17.95
N THR A 132 9.39 -12.76 -18.81
CA THR A 132 10.86 -12.89 -18.95
C THR A 132 11.60 -12.02 -17.97
#